data_AF-A0A539D9E3-F1
#
_entry.id   AF-A0A539D9E3-F1
#
_cell.length_a   1.000
_cell.length_b   1.000
_cell.length_c   1.000
_cell.angle_alpha   90.00
_cell.angle_beta   90.00
_cell.angle_gamma   90.00
#
_symmetry.space_group_name_H-M   'P 1'
#
loop_
_entity.id
_entity.type
_entity.pdbx_description
1 polymer ?
#
loop_
_entity_poly.entity_id
_entity_poly.type
_entity_poly.pdbx_seq_one_letter_code
_entity_poly.pdbx_strand_id
1 'polypeptide(L)'
;MKIIATTLALGALALSATTVVTVADADARGRRVSGQVQTQRGTATVQRDTSRTKGQRSRSTTVTGPNGNTGSATETRTRDPEAGTYSRDRDRTYADGTSRSVDVDTQRTGDGTYTASRTVTGRDGETHTQTGDFSRTRTETGATTTGTIQTQNNGTVDYNREMTRGDGTRSVSATSTFEDGTTRQRDSSVSRDAQTGVITATGAVTNRQGETRSTTAVRTPTENGSTYSRDTTFADGTTREIDRTTTRDGEGGATVERTVTGRDGETRTQTGVFTAEPLPPGN
;
A
#
# COMPACT_ATOMS: atom_id res chain seq x y z
N MET A 1 -27.26 -21.17 -1.10
CA MET A 1 -27.29 -19.80 -0.52
C MET A 1 -25.86 -19.38 -0.20
N LYS A 2 -25.24 -18.56 -1.06
CA LYS A 2 -23.91 -17.98 -0.78
C LYS A 2 -24.12 -16.75 0.08
N ILE A 3 -23.79 -16.85 1.37
CA ILE A 3 -23.68 -15.68 2.27
C ILE A 3 -22.49 -14.86 1.75
N ILE A 4 -22.77 -13.84 0.96
CA ILE A 4 -21.77 -12.86 0.53
C ILE A 4 -21.35 -12.12 1.79
N ALA A 5 -20.14 -12.42 2.28
CA ALA A 5 -19.56 -11.81 3.47
C ALA A 5 -19.33 -10.30 3.25
N THR A 6 -20.31 -9.48 3.62
CA THR A 6 -20.28 -8.01 3.58
C THR A 6 -19.41 -7.41 4.72
N THR A 7 -18.31 -8.06 5.05
CA THR A 7 -17.46 -7.77 6.23
C THR A 7 -16.10 -7.14 5.90
N LEU A 8 -15.80 -6.83 4.63
CA LEU A 8 -14.44 -6.42 4.23
C LEU A 8 -14.20 -4.91 4.04
N ALA A 9 -15.22 -4.05 4.12
CA ALA A 9 -15.06 -2.63 3.80
C ALA A 9 -14.60 -1.74 4.98
N LEU A 10 -14.83 -2.16 6.24
CA LEU A 10 -14.49 -1.36 7.43
C LEU A 10 -12.97 -1.20 7.65
N GLY A 11 -12.16 -2.22 7.30
CA GLY A 11 -10.71 -2.17 7.46
C GLY A 11 -9.97 -1.24 6.48
N ALA A 12 -10.61 -0.78 5.40
CA ALA A 12 -9.94 0.03 4.37
C ALA A 12 -9.80 1.52 4.75
N LEU A 13 -10.69 2.07 5.59
CA LEU A 13 -10.59 3.47 6.01
C LEU A 13 -9.46 3.67 7.03
N ALA A 14 -9.39 2.79 8.02
CA ALA A 14 -8.40 2.86 9.09
C ALA A 14 -6.95 2.79 8.60
N LEU A 15 -6.70 2.03 7.52
CA LEU A 15 -5.35 1.91 6.94
C LEU A 15 -4.97 3.10 6.04
N SER A 16 -5.94 3.79 5.43
CA SER A 16 -5.73 4.86 4.44
C SER A 16 -5.82 6.28 5.02
N ALA A 17 -6.56 6.49 6.11
CA ALA A 17 -6.62 7.79 6.82
C ALA A 17 -5.32 8.11 7.58
N THR A 18 -4.72 7.10 8.21
CA THR A 18 -3.48 7.22 9.00
C THR A 18 -2.21 7.41 8.16
N THR A 19 -2.30 7.47 6.83
CA THR A 19 -1.20 7.91 5.94
C THR A 19 -1.13 9.43 5.78
N VAL A 20 -2.13 10.19 6.27
CA VAL A 20 -2.25 11.62 5.97
C VAL A 20 -1.60 12.52 7.02
N VAL A 21 -1.32 12.06 8.24
CA VAL A 21 -0.54 12.87 9.17
C VAL A 21 0.95 12.63 8.86
N THR A 22 1.64 13.62 8.31
CA THR A 22 3.10 13.65 8.19
C THR A 22 3.52 15.04 8.64
N VAL A 23 3.96 15.14 9.89
CA VAL A 23 4.66 16.33 10.39
C VAL A 23 6.13 16.14 10.05
N ALA A 24 6.77 17.22 9.62
CA ALA A 24 8.16 17.25 9.21
C ALA A 24 9.08 17.14 10.43
N ASP A 25 9.42 15.91 10.82
CA ASP A 25 10.58 15.72 11.69
C ASP A 25 11.28 14.41 11.32
N ALA A 26 12.54 14.53 10.89
CA ALA A 26 13.25 13.55 10.09
C ALA A 26 14.12 12.58 10.92
N ASP A 27 14.32 12.85 12.21
CA ASP A 27 15.13 12.01 13.09
C ASP A 27 14.29 11.10 14.00
N ALA A 28 14.87 9.97 14.39
CA ALA A 28 14.28 8.79 15.02
C ALA A 28 13.17 9.03 16.06
N ARG A 29 11.96 9.34 15.60
CA ARG A 29 10.81 9.60 16.46
C ARG A 29 9.71 8.60 16.19
N GLY A 30 9.39 7.86 17.25
CA GLY A 30 8.15 7.12 17.32
C GLY A 30 6.96 8.06 17.24
N ARG A 31 5.91 7.66 16.52
CA ARG A 31 4.63 8.38 16.49
C ARG A 31 3.44 7.44 16.65
N ARG A 32 2.48 7.86 17.46
CA ARG A 32 1.14 7.27 17.55
C ARG A 32 0.16 8.15 16.76
N VAL A 33 -0.73 7.51 16.03
CA VAL A 33 -1.92 8.14 15.47
C VAL A 33 -3.11 7.35 15.99
N SER A 34 -4.02 8.02 16.70
CA SER A 34 -5.28 7.42 17.15
C SER A 34 -6.45 8.23 16.61
N GLY A 35 -7.63 7.63 16.57
CA GLY A 35 -8.82 8.33 16.12
C GLY A 35 -10.07 7.47 16.12
N GLN A 36 -11.20 8.15 15.93
CA GLN A 36 -12.51 7.53 15.78
C GLN A 36 -13.02 7.81 14.38
N VAL A 37 -13.78 6.86 13.85
CA VAL A 37 -14.39 6.91 12.52
C VAL A 37 -15.88 6.62 12.67
N GLN A 38 -16.71 7.60 12.38
CA GLN A 38 -18.14 7.40 12.21
C GLN A 38 -18.43 6.75 10.86
N THR A 39 -19.20 5.67 10.89
CA THR A 39 -19.70 4.99 9.70
C THR A 39 -21.22 4.83 9.81
N GLN A 40 -21.88 4.46 8.71
CA GLN A 40 -23.29 4.09 8.72
C GLN A 40 -23.61 2.92 9.68
N ARG A 41 -22.61 2.11 10.07
CA ARG A 41 -22.77 0.95 10.97
C ARG A 41 -22.34 1.24 12.41
N GLY A 42 -22.05 2.51 12.74
CA GLY A 42 -21.54 2.92 14.05
C GLY A 42 -20.08 3.37 14.01
N THR A 43 -19.51 3.57 15.20
CA THR A 43 -18.16 4.12 15.39
C THR A 43 -17.11 3.02 15.40
N ALA A 44 -16.03 3.20 14.65
CA ALA A 44 -14.83 2.38 14.72
C ALA A 44 -13.68 3.19 15.33
N THR A 45 -12.76 2.52 16.03
CA THR A 45 -11.53 3.14 16.54
C THR A 45 -10.33 2.63 15.76
N VAL A 46 -9.31 3.49 15.65
CA VAL A 46 -8.06 3.19 14.95
C VAL A 46 -6.91 3.65 15.81
N GLN A 47 -5.89 2.81 15.94
CA GLN A 47 -4.60 3.20 16.48
C GLN A 47 -3.51 2.73 15.53
N ARG A 48 -2.50 3.56 15.32
CA ARG A 48 -1.30 3.21 14.57
C ARG A 48 -0.08 3.76 15.27
N ASP A 49 0.83 2.85 15.59
CA ASP A 49 2.16 3.19 16.09
C ASP A 49 3.16 3.02 14.95
N THR A 50 4.10 3.95 14.81
CA THR A 50 5.18 3.86 13.84
C THR A 50 6.47 4.28 14.52
N SER A 51 7.47 3.41 14.51
CA SER A 51 8.83 3.72 14.96
C SER A 51 9.78 3.71 13.76
N ARG A 52 10.80 4.56 13.82
CA ARG A 52 11.87 4.64 12.83
C ARG A 52 13.18 4.81 13.56
N THR A 53 14.15 3.99 13.18
CA THR A 53 15.55 4.12 13.54
C THR A 53 16.38 4.00 12.27
N LYS A 54 17.69 4.27 12.32
CA LYS A 54 18.54 4.13 11.15
C LYS A 54 18.46 2.69 10.62
N GLY A 55 18.10 2.52 9.36
CA GLY A 55 17.99 1.21 8.73
C GLY A 55 16.72 0.43 9.07
N GLN A 56 15.87 0.86 10.01
CA GLN A 56 14.68 0.11 10.42
C GLN A 56 13.43 0.98 10.52
N ARG A 57 12.29 0.41 10.14
CA ARG A 57 10.97 1.00 10.36
C ARG A 57 9.98 -0.08 10.77
N SER A 58 9.32 0.14 11.91
CA SER A 58 8.24 -0.73 12.38
C SER A 58 6.93 0.05 12.41
N ARG A 59 5.83 -0.64 12.13
CA ARG A 59 4.48 -0.09 12.18
C ARG A 59 3.54 -1.14 12.73
N SER A 60 2.74 -0.77 13.73
CA SER A 60 1.58 -1.54 14.17
C SER A 60 0.32 -0.74 13.88
N THR A 61 -0.77 -1.40 13.51
CA THR A 61 -2.08 -0.77 13.34
C THR A 61 -3.14 -1.69 13.89
N THR A 62 -4.01 -1.16 14.74
CA THR A 62 -5.16 -1.85 15.30
C THR A 62 -6.43 -1.11 14.92
N VAL A 63 -7.47 -1.85 14.58
CA VAL A 63 -8.78 -1.32 14.20
C VAL A 63 -9.85 -2.11 14.92
N THR A 64 -10.67 -1.42 15.71
CA THR A 64 -11.82 -2.02 16.38
C THR A 64 -13.09 -1.49 15.74
N GLY A 65 -13.89 -2.40 15.18
CA GLY A 65 -15.16 -2.04 14.55
C GLY A 65 -16.26 -1.70 15.57
N PRO A 66 -17.41 -1.19 15.11
CA PRO A 66 -18.54 -0.85 15.97
C PRO A 66 -19.10 -2.04 16.76
N ASN A 67 -18.87 -3.26 16.28
CA ASN A 67 -19.31 -4.50 16.95
C ASN A 67 -18.23 -5.06 17.90
N GLY A 68 -17.19 -4.30 18.24
CA GLY A 68 -16.09 -4.75 19.11
C GLY A 68 -15.05 -5.67 18.44
N ASN A 69 -15.36 -6.23 17.27
CA ASN A 69 -14.40 -7.07 16.53
C ASN A 69 -13.17 -6.28 16.13
N THR A 70 -11.99 -6.84 16.39
CA THR A 70 -10.70 -6.15 16.21
C THR A 70 -9.84 -6.86 15.17
N GLY A 71 -9.22 -6.09 14.29
CA GLY A 71 -8.18 -6.56 13.38
C GLY A 71 -6.90 -5.75 13.56
N SER A 72 -5.76 -6.35 13.22
CA SER A 72 -4.45 -5.71 13.37
C SER A 72 -3.53 -5.99 12.19
N ALA A 73 -2.50 -5.17 12.04
CA ALA A 73 -1.39 -5.44 11.13
C ALA A 73 -0.09 -4.87 11.68
N THR A 74 0.95 -5.69 11.65
CA THR A 74 2.33 -5.31 11.96
C THR A 74 3.14 -5.31 10.66
N GLU A 75 4.09 -4.40 10.54
CA GLU A 75 5.05 -4.38 9.44
C GLU A 75 6.40 -3.92 9.98
N THR A 76 7.42 -4.73 9.78
CA THR A 76 8.82 -4.35 10.03
C THR A 76 9.55 -4.29 8.70
N ARG A 77 10.44 -3.32 8.55
CA ARG A 77 11.35 -3.24 7.41
C ARG A 77 12.73 -2.97 7.94
N THR A 78 13.69 -3.77 7.50
CA THR A 78 15.10 -3.59 7.84
C THR A 78 15.88 -3.44 6.54
N ARG A 79 16.84 -2.52 6.51
CA ARG A 79 17.73 -2.28 5.39
C ARG A 79 19.12 -2.03 5.92
N ASP A 80 20.03 -2.93 5.57
CA ASP A 80 21.45 -2.75 5.80
C ASP A 80 22.13 -2.42 4.46
N PRO A 81 22.52 -1.15 4.23
CA PRO A 81 23.20 -0.78 3.00
C PRO A 81 24.61 -1.35 2.88
N GLU A 82 25.28 -1.65 4.00
CA GLU A 82 26.66 -2.17 4.05
C GLU A 82 26.66 -3.67 3.75
N ALA A 83 25.80 -4.44 4.42
CA ALA A 83 25.60 -5.86 4.11
C ALA A 83 24.84 -6.09 2.79
N GLY A 84 24.23 -5.05 2.23
CA GLY A 84 23.44 -5.13 1.00
C GLY A 84 22.12 -5.89 1.17
N THR A 85 21.56 -5.92 2.38
CA THR A 85 20.35 -6.67 2.72
C THR A 85 19.12 -5.77 2.82
N TYR A 86 17.97 -6.36 2.54
CA TYR A 86 16.67 -5.79 2.84
C TYR A 86 15.73 -6.90 3.28
N SER A 87 15.04 -6.71 4.39
CA SER A 87 13.96 -7.59 4.83
C SER A 87 12.69 -6.81 5.11
N ARG A 88 11.56 -7.49 4.93
CA ARG A 88 10.24 -6.99 5.28
C ARG A 88 9.33 -8.12 5.70
N ASP A 89 8.89 -8.02 6.95
CA ASP A 89 7.89 -8.91 7.53
C ASP A 89 6.59 -8.14 7.70
N ARG A 90 5.47 -8.80 7.42
CA ARG A 90 4.16 -8.22 7.60
C ARG A 90 3.13 -9.25 7.98
N ASP A 91 2.64 -9.14 9.21
CA ASP A 91 1.50 -9.90 9.68
C ASP A 91 0.22 -9.07 9.62
N ARG A 92 -0.88 -9.78 9.41
CA ARG A 92 -2.22 -9.21 9.51
C ARG A 92 -3.15 -10.21 10.18
N THR A 93 -3.79 -9.78 11.26
CA THR A 93 -4.90 -10.51 11.89
C THR A 93 -6.21 -9.84 11.49
N TYR A 94 -7.16 -10.64 11.04
CA TYR A 94 -8.49 -10.18 10.63
C TYR A 94 -9.45 -10.18 11.82
N ALA A 95 -10.58 -9.51 11.63
CA ALA A 95 -11.62 -9.39 12.66
C ALA A 95 -12.24 -10.73 13.10
N ASP A 96 -12.06 -11.79 12.30
CA ASP A 96 -12.48 -13.16 12.61
C ASP A 96 -11.38 -14.02 13.23
N GLY A 97 -10.25 -13.41 13.62
CA GLY A 97 -9.12 -14.09 14.28
C GLY A 97 -8.14 -14.79 13.33
N THR A 98 -8.50 -15.02 12.07
CA THR A 98 -7.55 -15.59 11.08
C THR A 98 -6.42 -14.61 10.79
N SER A 99 -5.27 -15.12 10.32
CA SER A 99 -4.08 -14.31 10.06
C SER A 99 -3.53 -14.51 8.64
N ARG A 100 -2.60 -13.64 8.21
CA ARG A 100 -1.84 -13.77 6.97
C ARG A 100 -0.50 -13.09 7.15
N SER A 101 0.60 -13.78 6.86
CA SER A 101 1.96 -13.22 6.89
C SER A 101 2.51 -13.01 5.47
N VAL A 102 3.46 -12.11 5.34
CA VAL A 102 4.28 -11.93 4.14
C VAL A 102 5.67 -11.53 4.56
N ASP A 103 6.63 -12.35 4.18
CA ASP A 103 8.03 -12.14 4.44
C ASP A 103 8.74 -11.96 3.10
N VAL A 104 9.66 -11.00 3.06
CA VAL A 104 10.42 -10.66 1.86
C VAL A 104 11.85 -10.40 2.27
N ASP A 105 12.78 -11.13 1.67
CA ASP A 105 14.20 -10.90 1.84
C ASP A 105 14.85 -10.58 0.50
N THR A 106 15.91 -9.79 0.54
CA THR A 106 16.70 -9.43 -0.63
C THR A 106 18.16 -9.33 -0.23
N GLN A 107 19.03 -9.93 -1.03
CA GLN A 107 20.47 -9.94 -0.81
C GLN A 107 21.19 -9.45 -2.07
N ARG A 108 22.01 -8.41 -1.94
CA ARG A 108 22.93 -8.02 -3.03
C ARG A 108 23.96 -9.12 -3.24
N THR A 109 24.13 -9.54 -4.49
CA THR A 109 25.12 -10.56 -4.90
C THR A 109 26.26 -10.00 -5.73
N GLY A 110 26.14 -8.74 -6.18
CA GLY A 110 27.14 -8.06 -6.99
C GLY A 110 26.66 -6.66 -7.39
N ASP A 111 27.40 -6.02 -8.28
CA ASP A 111 27.04 -4.70 -8.79
C ASP A 111 25.80 -4.78 -9.68
N GLY A 112 24.71 -4.18 -9.20
CA GLY A 112 23.42 -4.21 -9.88
C GLY A 112 22.66 -5.54 -9.74
N THR A 113 23.26 -6.59 -9.19
CA THR A 113 22.63 -7.92 -9.05
C THR A 113 22.19 -8.21 -7.62
N TYR A 114 21.07 -8.91 -7.48
CA TYR A 114 20.55 -9.32 -6.18
C TYR A 114 19.64 -10.55 -6.31
N THR A 115 19.56 -11.33 -5.23
CA THR A 115 18.52 -12.35 -5.06
C THR A 115 17.39 -11.78 -4.22
N ALA A 116 16.18 -12.28 -4.43
CA ALA A 116 15.05 -12.00 -3.54
C ALA A 116 14.22 -13.25 -3.28
N SER A 117 13.68 -13.35 -2.06
CA SER A 117 12.68 -14.33 -1.68
C SER A 117 11.41 -13.62 -1.25
N ARG A 118 10.29 -14.30 -1.42
CA ARG A 118 9.00 -13.89 -0.87
C ARG A 118 8.24 -15.10 -0.41
N THR A 119 7.93 -15.13 0.87
CA THR A 119 7.09 -16.16 1.49
C THR A 119 5.75 -15.54 1.86
N VAL A 120 4.67 -16.27 1.59
CA VAL A 120 3.31 -15.87 1.96
C VAL A 120 2.64 -17.03 2.64
N THR A 121 2.20 -16.84 3.88
CA THR A 121 1.27 -17.76 4.54
C THR A 121 -0.14 -17.18 4.48
N GLY A 122 -1.05 -17.91 3.86
CA GLY A 122 -2.47 -17.57 3.70
C GLY A 122 -3.28 -17.65 5.00
N ARG A 123 -4.58 -17.36 4.90
CA ARG A 123 -5.52 -17.42 6.05
C ARG A 123 -5.91 -18.84 6.42
N ASP A 124 -5.73 -19.75 5.48
CA ASP A 124 -5.86 -21.20 5.57
C ASP A 124 -4.57 -21.87 6.09
N GLY A 125 -3.49 -21.12 6.30
CA GLY A 125 -2.19 -21.65 6.70
C GLY A 125 -1.35 -22.17 5.52
N GLU A 126 -1.86 -22.15 4.29
CA GLU A 126 -1.08 -22.54 3.12
C GLU A 126 0.08 -21.57 2.91
N THR A 127 1.29 -22.11 2.71
CA THR A 127 2.50 -21.31 2.52
C THR A 127 3.01 -21.47 1.10
N HIS A 128 3.31 -20.32 0.47
CA HIS A 128 3.92 -20.26 -0.85
C HIS A 128 5.19 -19.44 -0.82
N THR A 129 6.24 -19.99 -1.43
CA THR A 129 7.52 -19.32 -1.58
C THR A 129 7.82 -19.03 -3.04
N GLN A 130 8.39 -17.85 -3.28
CA GLN A 130 8.93 -17.42 -4.57
C GLN A 130 10.36 -16.96 -4.34
N THR A 131 11.27 -17.38 -5.20
CA THR A 131 12.67 -16.92 -5.20
C THR A 131 13.01 -16.38 -6.57
N GLY A 132 13.98 -15.49 -6.67
CA GLY A 132 14.43 -15.02 -7.97
C GLY A 132 15.75 -14.29 -7.92
N ASP A 133 16.42 -14.32 -9.07
CA ASP A 133 17.66 -13.60 -9.34
C ASP A 133 17.35 -12.43 -10.26
N PHE A 134 17.92 -11.28 -9.94
CA PHE A 134 17.62 -10.03 -10.63
C PHE A 134 18.89 -9.26 -10.95
N SER A 135 18.86 -8.58 -12.10
CA SER A 135 19.82 -7.57 -12.51
C SER A 135 19.12 -6.23 -12.66
N ARG A 136 19.76 -5.16 -12.19
CA ARG A 136 19.27 -3.80 -12.28
C ARG A 136 20.32 -2.87 -12.86
N THR A 137 20.03 -2.36 -14.05
CA THR A 137 20.79 -1.32 -14.71
C THR A 137 20.17 0.04 -14.40
N ARG A 138 20.96 0.98 -13.86
CA ARG A 138 20.51 2.37 -13.65
C ARG A 138 20.95 3.23 -14.83
N THR A 139 20.09 4.16 -15.21
CA THR A 139 20.38 5.21 -16.17
C THR A 139 20.21 6.56 -15.50
N GLU A 140 20.58 7.64 -16.17
CA GLU A 140 20.39 9.01 -15.68
C GLU A 140 18.93 9.28 -15.30
N THR A 141 18.00 8.87 -16.15
CA THR A 141 16.57 9.13 -16.01
C THR A 141 15.80 7.94 -15.46
N GLY A 142 16.44 6.85 -15.00
CA GLY A 142 15.68 5.63 -14.74
C GLY A 142 16.42 4.41 -14.26
N ALA A 143 15.76 3.27 -14.40
CA ALA A 143 16.36 1.96 -14.23
C ALA A 143 15.53 0.88 -14.93
N THR A 144 16.22 -0.11 -15.47
CA THR A 144 15.64 -1.37 -15.93
C THR A 144 15.98 -2.45 -14.92
N THR A 145 15.06 -3.35 -14.65
CA THR A 145 15.24 -4.52 -13.79
C THR A 145 14.72 -5.73 -14.54
N THR A 146 15.60 -6.69 -14.78
CA THR A 146 15.27 -7.99 -15.36
C THR A 146 15.57 -9.08 -14.35
N GLY A 147 14.91 -10.22 -14.48
CA GLY A 147 15.19 -11.36 -13.63
C GLY A 147 14.25 -12.51 -13.90
N THR A 148 14.50 -13.59 -13.19
CA THR A 148 13.73 -14.82 -13.31
C THR A 148 13.24 -15.20 -11.92
N ILE A 149 11.94 -15.49 -11.81
CA ILE A 149 11.28 -15.85 -10.57
C ILE A 149 10.88 -17.32 -10.63
N GLN A 150 11.40 -18.10 -9.70
CA GLN A 150 10.93 -19.45 -9.43
C GLN A 150 9.72 -19.38 -8.51
N THR A 151 8.61 -19.98 -8.96
CA THR A 151 7.39 -20.07 -8.17
C THR A 151 7.13 -21.53 -7.81
N GLN A 152 6.68 -21.79 -6.59
CA GLN A 152 6.42 -23.16 -6.13
C GLN A 152 5.43 -23.94 -7.03
N ASN A 153 4.45 -23.26 -7.64
CA ASN A 153 3.32 -23.90 -8.32
C ASN A 153 3.10 -23.46 -9.78
N ASN A 154 3.85 -22.50 -10.32
CA ASN A 154 3.62 -21.95 -11.67
C ASN A 154 4.90 -21.89 -12.51
N GLY A 155 5.88 -22.73 -12.18
CA GLY A 155 7.16 -22.80 -12.87
C GLY A 155 7.95 -21.50 -12.77
N THR A 156 8.72 -21.25 -13.83
CA THR A 156 9.56 -20.08 -14.00
C THR A 156 8.78 -18.91 -14.60
N VAL A 157 9.00 -17.70 -14.07
CA VAL A 157 8.41 -16.45 -14.56
C VAL A 157 9.50 -15.46 -14.89
N ASP A 158 9.57 -15.03 -16.15
CA ASP A 158 10.46 -13.97 -16.57
C ASP A 158 9.89 -12.61 -16.15
N TYR A 159 10.72 -11.79 -15.54
CA TYR A 159 10.35 -10.48 -15.03
C TYR A 159 11.14 -9.39 -15.75
N ASN A 160 10.43 -8.43 -16.32
CA ASN A 160 11.00 -7.17 -16.77
C ASN A 160 10.28 -6.01 -16.10
N ARG A 161 11.04 -4.98 -15.73
CA ARG A 161 10.52 -3.74 -15.19
C ARG A 161 11.37 -2.58 -15.65
N GLU A 162 10.70 -1.59 -16.22
CA GLU A 162 11.29 -0.32 -16.60
C GLU A 162 10.74 0.78 -15.71
N MET A 163 11.63 1.66 -15.26
CA MET A 163 11.29 2.86 -14.52
C MET A 163 11.92 4.06 -15.20
N THR A 164 11.11 5.07 -15.48
CA THR A 164 11.57 6.37 -15.94
C THR A 164 11.19 7.46 -14.93
N ARG A 165 12.02 8.51 -14.88
CA ARG A 165 11.89 9.69 -14.04
C ARG A 165 12.36 10.90 -14.84
N GLY A 166 11.55 11.95 -14.84
CA GLY A 166 11.87 13.21 -15.51
C GLY A 166 10.76 14.22 -15.23
N ASP A 167 11.12 15.50 -15.09
CA ASP A 167 10.17 16.63 -15.02
C ASP A 167 9.00 16.42 -14.05
N GLY A 168 9.30 16.07 -12.80
CA GLY A 168 8.28 15.84 -11.77
C GLY A 168 7.42 14.58 -11.98
N THR A 169 7.73 13.77 -12.99
CA THR A 169 7.02 12.55 -13.35
C THR A 169 7.87 11.31 -13.11
N ARG A 170 7.21 10.22 -12.71
CA ARG A 170 7.78 8.88 -12.60
C ARG A 170 6.83 7.87 -13.20
N SER A 171 7.30 7.13 -14.19
CA SER A 171 6.55 6.02 -14.79
C SER A 171 7.21 4.68 -14.52
N VAL A 172 6.41 3.63 -14.46
CA VAL A 172 6.85 2.25 -14.31
C VAL A 172 6.01 1.38 -15.23
N SER A 173 6.65 0.59 -16.07
CA SER A 173 6.06 -0.55 -16.75
C SER A 173 6.71 -1.82 -16.22
N ALA A 174 5.93 -2.86 -15.99
CA ALA A 174 6.45 -4.15 -15.55
C ALA A 174 5.65 -5.28 -16.18
N THR A 175 6.36 -6.28 -16.67
CA THR A 175 5.80 -7.46 -17.32
C THR A 175 6.34 -8.71 -16.65
N SER A 176 5.44 -9.65 -16.41
CA SER A 176 5.76 -11.01 -16.00
C SER A 176 5.29 -11.97 -17.09
N THR A 177 6.20 -12.73 -17.68
CA THR A 177 5.90 -13.74 -18.70
C THR A 177 5.99 -15.12 -18.07
N PHE A 178 4.93 -15.90 -18.19
CA PHE A 178 4.84 -17.25 -17.63
C PHE A 178 5.32 -18.27 -18.67
N GLU A 179 5.62 -19.49 -18.22
CA GLU A 179 6.09 -20.59 -19.08
C GLU A 179 5.14 -20.94 -20.23
N ASP A 180 3.83 -20.73 -20.04
CA ASP A 180 2.81 -20.92 -21.09
C ASP A 180 2.71 -19.75 -22.09
N GLY A 181 3.63 -18.78 -22.02
CA GLY A 181 3.70 -17.59 -22.87
C GLY A 181 2.68 -16.51 -22.51
N THR A 182 1.77 -16.75 -21.58
CA THR A 182 0.84 -15.71 -21.12
C THR A 182 1.59 -14.66 -20.30
N THR A 183 1.06 -13.44 -20.24
CA THR A 183 1.72 -12.34 -19.56
C THR A 183 0.82 -11.67 -18.54
N ARG A 184 1.43 -11.09 -17.52
CA ARG A 184 0.79 -10.13 -16.62
C ARG A 184 1.54 -8.82 -16.71
N GLN A 185 0.82 -7.75 -16.99
CA GLN A 185 1.39 -6.41 -17.14
C GLN A 185 0.90 -5.47 -16.04
N ARG A 186 1.77 -4.55 -15.64
CA ARG A 186 1.46 -3.44 -14.76
C ARG A 186 2.12 -2.18 -15.25
N ASP A 187 1.31 -1.17 -15.49
CA ASP A 187 1.77 0.18 -15.78
C ASP A 187 1.33 1.12 -14.66
N SER A 188 2.15 2.12 -14.37
CA SER A 188 1.78 3.19 -13.45
C SER A 188 2.59 4.44 -13.73
N SER A 189 1.97 5.60 -13.61
CA SER A 189 2.67 6.88 -13.60
C SER A 189 2.25 7.70 -12.39
N VAL A 190 3.15 8.56 -11.94
CA VAL A 190 2.87 9.59 -10.95
C VAL A 190 3.52 10.86 -11.47
N SER A 191 2.74 11.92 -11.62
CA SER A 191 3.24 13.26 -11.91
C SER A 191 2.89 14.21 -10.77
N ARG A 192 3.74 15.22 -10.60
CA ARG A 192 3.49 16.35 -9.71
C ARG A 192 3.55 17.63 -10.52
N ASP A 193 2.45 18.36 -10.54
CA ASP A 193 2.44 19.71 -11.08
C ASP A 193 3.29 20.62 -10.19
N ALA A 194 4.28 21.29 -10.78
CA ALA A 194 5.27 22.07 -10.05
C ALA A 194 4.70 23.37 -9.46
N GLN A 195 3.64 23.92 -10.06
CA GLN A 195 3.05 25.21 -9.69
C GLN A 195 2.02 25.04 -8.57
N THR A 196 1.15 24.06 -8.73
CA THR A 196 0.01 23.80 -7.84
C THR A 196 0.32 22.73 -6.78
N GLY A 197 1.35 21.93 -7.00
CA GLY A 197 1.67 20.79 -6.15
C GLY A 197 0.70 19.62 -6.27
N VAL A 198 -0.28 19.69 -7.20
CA VAL A 198 -1.23 18.61 -7.50
C VAL A 198 -0.48 17.36 -7.92
N ILE A 199 -0.88 16.22 -7.37
CA ILE A 199 -0.28 14.92 -7.69
C ILE A 199 -1.33 14.07 -8.41
N THR A 200 -1.01 13.64 -9.61
CA THR A 200 -1.82 12.71 -10.39
C THR A 200 -1.10 11.37 -10.47
N ALA A 201 -1.78 10.29 -10.11
CA ALA A 201 -1.26 8.94 -10.18
C ALA A 201 -2.20 8.07 -11.00
N THR A 202 -1.70 7.44 -12.04
CA THR A 202 -2.43 6.44 -12.81
C THR A 202 -1.80 5.06 -12.64
N GLY A 203 -2.58 4.02 -12.85
CA GLY A 203 -2.05 2.68 -12.99
C GLY A 203 -3.04 1.73 -13.64
N ALA A 204 -2.51 0.78 -14.38
CA ALA A 204 -3.25 -0.31 -14.99
C ALA A 204 -2.59 -1.64 -14.62
N VAL A 205 -3.41 -2.67 -14.42
CA VAL A 205 -2.94 -4.04 -14.27
C VAL A 205 -3.76 -4.91 -15.21
N THR A 206 -3.08 -5.59 -16.12
CA THR A 206 -3.66 -6.57 -17.03
C THR A 206 -3.25 -7.96 -16.55
N ASN A 207 -4.22 -8.85 -16.31
CA ASN A 207 -3.94 -10.22 -15.89
C ASN A 207 -3.64 -11.13 -17.10
N ARG A 208 -3.39 -12.42 -16.82
CA ARG A 208 -3.06 -13.42 -17.86
C ARG A 208 -4.19 -13.69 -18.84
N GLN A 209 -5.43 -13.34 -18.46
CA GLN A 209 -6.62 -13.47 -19.29
C GLN A 209 -6.88 -12.22 -20.16
N GLY A 210 -6.00 -11.20 -20.09
CA GLY A 210 -6.17 -9.93 -20.80
C GLY A 210 -7.12 -8.94 -20.12
N GLU A 211 -7.67 -9.28 -18.96
CA GLU A 211 -8.57 -8.41 -18.21
C GLU A 211 -7.79 -7.29 -17.54
N THR A 212 -8.22 -6.04 -17.77
CA THR A 212 -7.52 -4.86 -17.27
C THR A 212 -8.32 -4.16 -16.18
N ARG A 213 -7.64 -3.82 -15.08
CA ARG A 213 -8.15 -2.89 -14.07
C ARG A 213 -7.29 -1.63 -14.08
N SER A 214 -7.89 -0.48 -14.31
CA SER A 214 -7.23 0.82 -14.28
C SER A 214 -7.62 1.61 -13.03
N THR A 215 -6.76 2.56 -12.65
CA THR A 215 -6.97 3.45 -11.52
C THR A 215 -6.38 4.80 -11.85
N THR A 216 -7.13 5.87 -11.59
CA THR A 216 -6.63 7.25 -11.62
C THR A 216 -6.89 7.84 -10.25
N ALA A 217 -5.89 8.50 -9.67
CA ALA A 217 -6.01 9.17 -8.39
C ALA A 217 -5.41 10.57 -8.49
N VAL A 218 -6.13 11.56 -7.99
CA VAL A 218 -5.69 12.95 -7.96
C VAL A 218 -5.66 13.40 -6.50
N ARG A 219 -4.56 14.05 -6.09
CA ARG A 219 -4.46 14.70 -4.79
C ARG A 219 -4.18 16.18 -5.00
N THR A 220 -5.06 17.03 -4.50
CA THR A 220 -4.93 18.48 -4.56
C THR A 220 -4.62 19.01 -3.17
N PRO A 221 -3.42 19.59 -2.93
CA PRO A 221 -3.14 20.30 -1.70
C PRO A 221 -4.15 21.45 -1.48
N THR A 222 -4.52 21.70 -0.24
CA THR A 222 -5.27 22.89 0.17
C THR A 222 -4.48 23.60 1.25
N GLU A 223 -4.86 24.84 1.61
CA GLU A 223 -4.19 25.62 2.66
C GLU A 223 -4.02 24.81 3.95
N ASN A 224 -5.08 24.15 4.40
CA ASN A 224 -5.12 23.41 5.66
C ASN A 224 -5.17 21.88 5.47
N GLY A 225 -4.79 21.34 4.30
CA GLY A 225 -4.88 19.90 4.08
C GLY A 225 -4.78 19.43 2.63
N SER A 226 -5.73 18.58 2.22
CA SER A 226 -5.81 18.14 0.82
C SER A 226 -7.14 17.45 0.50
N THR A 227 -7.57 17.55 -0.76
CA THR A 227 -8.54 16.62 -1.34
C THR A 227 -7.83 15.46 -2.04
N TYR A 228 -8.53 14.34 -2.15
CA TYR A 228 -8.08 13.14 -2.84
C TYR A 228 -9.28 12.49 -3.52
N SER A 229 -9.21 12.32 -4.83
CA SER A 229 -10.17 11.53 -5.59
C SER A 229 -9.47 10.32 -6.19
N ARG A 230 -10.18 9.19 -6.31
CA ARG A 230 -9.69 7.99 -6.98
C ARG A 230 -10.83 7.22 -7.63
N ASP A 231 -10.65 7.03 -8.93
CA ASP A 231 -11.51 6.19 -9.75
C ASP A 231 -10.79 4.90 -10.08
N THR A 232 -11.52 3.80 -10.05
CA THR A 232 -11.04 2.48 -10.44
C THR A 232 -12.01 1.88 -11.41
N THR A 233 -11.56 1.62 -12.64
CA THR A 233 -12.36 0.93 -13.67
C THR A 233 -11.93 -0.53 -13.71
N PHE A 234 -12.90 -1.44 -13.64
CA PHE A 234 -12.68 -2.87 -13.69
C PHE A 234 -12.80 -3.39 -15.12
N ALA A 235 -12.41 -4.65 -15.34
CA ALA A 235 -12.41 -5.25 -16.66
C ALA A 235 -13.80 -5.36 -17.30
N ASP A 236 -14.85 -5.42 -16.48
CA ASP A 236 -16.24 -5.40 -16.95
C ASP A 236 -16.81 -3.99 -17.17
N GLY A 237 -15.96 -2.97 -17.15
CA GLY A 237 -16.33 -1.57 -17.36
C GLY A 237 -16.97 -0.87 -16.15
N THR A 238 -17.32 -1.60 -15.10
CA THR A 238 -17.85 -0.98 -13.88
C THR A 238 -16.77 -0.14 -13.19
N THR A 239 -17.20 0.88 -12.46
CA THR A 239 -16.30 1.80 -11.75
C THR A 239 -16.48 1.73 -10.23
N ARG A 240 -15.47 2.19 -9.51
CA ARG A 240 -15.56 2.47 -8.08
C ARG A 240 -14.82 3.77 -7.80
N GLU A 241 -15.49 4.67 -7.10
CA GLU A 241 -14.99 6.01 -6.83
C GLU A 241 -14.73 6.17 -5.33
N ILE A 242 -13.70 6.95 -5.01
CA ILE A 242 -13.37 7.33 -3.65
C ILE A 242 -12.96 8.78 -3.64
N ASP A 243 -13.76 9.58 -2.95
CA ASP A 243 -13.41 10.95 -2.62
C ASP A 243 -13.07 11.06 -1.14
N ARG A 244 -12.10 11.91 -0.84
CA ARG A 244 -11.65 12.16 0.51
C ARG A 244 -11.18 13.59 0.65
N THR A 245 -11.69 14.26 1.67
CA THR A 245 -11.17 15.54 2.14
C THR A 245 -10.43 15.32 3.45
N THR A 246 -9.29 15.97 3.60
CA THR A 246 -8.58 16.03 4.88
C THR A 246 -8.31 17.48 5.23
N THR A 247 -8.70 17.83 6.45
CA THR A 247 -8.45 19.13 7.08
C THR A 247 -7.59 18.90 8.31
N ARG A 248 -6.55 19.70 8.48
CA ARG A 248 -5.65 19.68 9.64
C ARG A 248 -5.87 20.95 10.46
N ASP A 249 -5.73 20.85 11.76
CA ASP A 249 -5.85 21.97 12.70
C ASP A 249 -4.52 22.71 12.95
N GLY A 250 -3.39 22.13 12.53
CA GLY A 250 -2.05 22.67 12.78
C GLY A 250 -1.40 22.19 14.09
N GLU A 251 -2.16 21.55 14.98
CA GLU A 251 -1.72 21.07 16.30
C GLU A 251 -1.53 19.54 16.34
N GLY A 252 -1.57 18.89 15.17
CA GLY A 252 -1.40 17.44 15.03
C GLY A 252 -2.72 16.67 14.93
N GLY A 253 -3.86 17.36 15.00
CA GLY A 253 -5.16 16.78 14.69
C GLY A 253 -5.51 16.88 13.20
N ALA A 254 -6.42 16.00 12.79
CA ALA A 254 -6.95 15.97 11.44
C ALA A 254 -8.38 15.40 11.40
N THR A 255 -9.25 16.08 10.66
CA THR A 255 -10.56 15.57 10.26
C THR A 255 -10.49 15.03 8.84
N VAL A 256 -11.03 13.84 8.64
CA VAL A 256 -11.07 13.15 7.34
C VAL A 256 -12.51 12.80 7.03
N GLU A 257 -13.03 13.34 5.94
CA GLU A 257 -14.28 12.89 5.35
C GLU A 257 -13.97 12.04 4.12
N ARG A 258 -14.65 10.90 3.97
CA ARG A 258 -14.50 10.01 2.82
C ARG A 258 -15.84 9.51 2.33
N THR A 259 -16.05 9.65 1.03
CA THR A 259 -17.17 9.09 0.29
C THR A 259 -16.67 7.96 -0.60
N VAL A 260 -17.40 6.86 -0.64
CA VAL A 260 -17.10 5.71 -1.50
C VAL A 260 -18.35 5.35 -2.26
N THR A 261 -18.27 5.41 -3.58
CA THR A 261 -19.31 4.87 -4.46
C THR A 261 -18.86 3.51 -4.96
N GLY A 262 -19.64 2.48 -4.62
CA GLY A 262 -19.38 1.10 -5.02
C GLY A 262 -19.65 0.85 -6.51
N ARG A 263 -19.31 -0.36 -6.98
CA ARG A 263 -19.60 -0.81 -8.36
C ARG A 263 -21.10 -0.98 -8.61
N ASP A 264 -21.85 -1.18 -7.55
CA ASP A 264 -23.30 -1.23 -7.48
C ASP A 264 -23.95 0.17 -7.44
N GLY A 265 -23.15 1.23 -7.48
CA GLY A 265 -23.62 2.61 -7.32
C GLY A 265 -23.95 2.98 -5.86
N GLU A 266 -23.78 2.07 -4.89
CA GLU A 266 -24.08 2.38 -3.49
C GLU A 266 -23.01 3.32 -2.91
N THR A 267 -23.45 4.49 -2.45
CA THR A 267 -22.57 5.48 -1.83
C THR A 267 -22.56 5.36 -0.31
N ARG A 268 -21.37 5.40 0.28
CA ARG A 268 -21.17 5.38 1.74
C ARG A 268 -20.20 6.48 2.17
N THR A 269 -20.62 7.26 3.16
CA THR A 269 -19.81 8.33 3.75
C THR A 269 -19.28 7.93 5.12
N GLN A 270 -18.06 8.36 5.42
CA GLN A 270 -17.34 8.09 6.66
C GLN A 270 -16.61 9.35 7.09
N THR A 271 -16.73 9.69 8.37
CA THR A 271 -16.06 10.87 8.95
C THR A 271 -15.19 10.40 10.09
N GLY A 272 -13.91 10.74 10.07
CA GLY A 272 -12.97 10.40 11.13
C GLY A 272 -12.24 11.61 11.68
N VAL A 273 -12.00 11.59 12.98
CA VAL A 273 -11.18 12.57 13.69
C VAL A 273 -9.97 11.82 14.23
N PHE A 274 -8.78 12.32 13.93
CA PHE A 274 -7.51 11.71 14.28
C PHE A 274 -6.62 12.70 15.00
N THR A 275 -5.84 12.21 15.94
CA THR A 275 -4.76 12.94 16.58
C THR A 275 -3.45 12.19 16.33
N ALA A 276 -2.35 12.94 16.27
CA ALA A 276 -1.02 12.36 16.20
C ALA A 276 -0.15 12.93 17.31
N GLU A 277 0.49 12.02 18.04
CA GLU A 277 1.34 12.33 19.19
C GLU A 277 2.66 11.54 19.08
N PRO A 278 3.75 12.01 19.72
CA PRO A 278 4.96 11.21 19.87
C PRO A 278 4.64 9.86 20.54
N LEU A 279 5.36 8.79 20.18
CA LEU A 279 5.27 7.56 20.99
C LEU A 279 5.84 7.84 22.39
N PRO A 280 5.25 7.24 23.44
CA PRO A 280 5.86 7.29 24.76
C PRO A 280 7.29 6.74 24.66
N PRO A 281 8.25 7.31 25.42
CA PRO A 281 9.58 6.73 25.52
C PRO A 281 9.44 5.27 25.96
N GLY A 282 10.14 4.36 25.27
CA GLY A 282 10.14 2.95 25.67
C GLY A 282 10.73 2.83 27.07
N ASN A 283 10.01 2.17 27.98
CA ASN A 283 10.56 1.70 29.26
C ASN A 283 11.56 0.58 29.03
#